data_AF-A0A3P9L272-F1
#
_entry.id   AF-A0A3P9L272-F1
#
_cell.length_a   1.000
_cell.length_b   1.000
_cell.length_c   1.000
_cell.angle_alpha   90.00
_cell.angle_beta   90.00
_cell.angle_gamma   90.00
#
_symmetry.space_group_name_H-M   'P 1'
#
loop_
_entity.id
_entity.type
_entity.pdbx_description
1 polymer ?
#
loop_
_entity_poly.entity_id
_entity_poly.type
_entity_poly.pdbx_seq_one_letter_code
_entity_poly.pdbx_strand_id
1 'polypeptide(L)'
;LKIKNKNQIAPASTRLRLFSQVYGFLVLRNRVQSEPVTVLVDKWPKFRVIVCKPSYEKSDVFKDILIFASDATILEETIRIPSVIEWSRYLCIGNALLLLLLKNKNIVSSKKQVYHKAFFYSACFSLSLRFSSGFSLSSLSESHLDLVNQTWKFGKHPGTLGMIRNMIAHFPSRCVLDPEGRPVSWILTYACCAMGMLYTLPEHRGRGYAKALIGSMARTLKAQGYPVFCFVEEENAVSYHFYSEIQMCLDFTNIYLSLSTKKNTIRKC
;
A
#
# COMPACT_ATOMS: atom_id res chain seq x y z
N LEU A 1 -8.33 21.00 -12.51
CA LEU A 1 -9.01 19.79 -11.98
C LEU A 1 -10.19 20.22 -11.10
N LYS A 2 -11.23 19.41 -10.98
CA LYS A 2 -12.37 19.64 -10.07
C LYS A 2 -12.23 18.76 -8.83
N ILE A 3 -12.58 19.29 -7.67
CA ILE A 3 -12.65 18.52 -6.41
C ILE A 3 -13.92 17.66 -6.42
N LYS A 4 -13.80 16.39 -6.04
CA LYS A 4 -14.92 15.48 -5.86
C LYS A 4 -15.01 15.01 -4.41
N ASN A 5 -16.22 15.07 -3.86
CA ASN A 5 -16.50 14.58 -2.51
C ASN A 5 -16.79 13.07 -2.54
N LYS A 6 -16.64 12.43 -1.38
CA LYS A 6 -16.84 11.00 -1.14
C LYS A 6 -18.12 10.44 -1.80
N ASN A 7 -19.25 11.13 -1.62
CA ASN A 7 -20.56 10.70 -2.12
C ASN A 7 -20.68 10.75 -3.65
N GLN A 8 -19.88 11.58 -4.32
CA GLN A 8 -19.90 11.73 -5.77
C GLN A 8 -19.07 10.65 -6.49
N ILE A 9 -18.24 9.92 -5.74
CA ILE A 9 -17.31 8.89 -6.24
C ILE A 9 -17.85 7.47 -5.94
N ALA A 10 -18.83 7.37 -5.03
CA ALA A 10 -19.44 6.11 -4.57
C ALA A 10 -19.95 5.17 -5.67
N PRO A 11 -20.54 5.63 -6.81
CA PRO A 11 -20.72 4.77 -7.97
C PRO A 11 -19.36 4.63 -8.66
N ALA A 12 -18.49 3.77 -8.10
CA ALA A 12 -17.20 3.47 -8.68
C ALA A 12 -17.41 2.88 -10.08
N SER A 13 -17.08 3.66 -11.11
CA SER A 13 -17.22 3.24 -12.50
C SER A 13 -16.42 1.94 -12.75
N THR A 14 -16.88 1.09 -13.66
CA THR A 14 -16.15 -0.12 -14.10
C THR A 14 -14.69 0.21 -14.46
N ARG A 15 -14.45 1.42 -14.95
CA ARG A 15 -13.12 1.95 -15.25
C ARG A 15 -12.21 2.07 -14.03
N LEU A 16 -12.74 2.39 -12.84
CA LEU A 16 -11.94 2.40 -11.60
C LEU A 16 -11.47 1.00 -11.21
N ARG A 17 -12.27 -0.05 -11.43
CA ARG A 17 -11.89 -1.44 -11.09
C ARG A 17 -10.66 -1.91 -11.86
N LEU A 18 -10.42 -1.39 -13.06
CA LEU A 18 -9.18 -1.63 -13.82
C LEU A 18 -7.94 -1.05 -13.13
N PHE A 19 -8.11 -0.08 -12.23
CA PHE A 19 -7.06 0.57 -11.47
C PHE A 19 -7.16 0.20 -10.00
N SER A 20 -6.71 -1.01 -9.68
CA SER A 20 -6.91 -1.62 -8.37
C SER A 20 -6.38 -0.77 -7.19
N GLN A 21 -5.37 0.08 -7.39
CA GLN A 21 -4.87 0.99 -6.34
C GLN A 21 -5.87 2.11 -6.02
N VAL A 22 -6.32 2.87 -7.03
CA VAL A 22 -7.29 3.96 -6.84
C VAL A 22 -8.63 3.40 -6.37
N TYR A 23 -9.08 2.30 -6.98
CA TYR A 23 -10.30 1.62 -6.54
C TYR A 23 -10.19 1.12 -5.10
N GLY A 24 -9.13 0.37 -4.77
CA GLY A 24 -8.92 -0.15 -3.42
C GLY A 24 -8.88 0.97 -2.38
N PHE A 25 -8.11 2.01 -2.64
CA PHE A 25 -8.02 3.19 -1.78
C PHE A 25 -9.39 3.86 -1.54
N LEU A 26 -10.17 4.08 -2.60
CA LEU A 26 -11.49 4.71 -2.48
C LEU A 26 -12.49 3.81 -1.74
N VAL A 27 -12.53 2.52 -2.07
CA VAL A 27 -13.47 1.58 -1.44
C VAL A 27 -13.14 1.36 0.04
N LEU A 28 -11.85 1.20 0.37
CA LEU A 28 -11.39 1.04 1.75
C LEU A 28 -11.81 2.24 2.59
N ARG A 29 -11.51 3.46 2.12
CA ARG A 29 -11.86 4.72 2.80
C ARG A 29 -13.35 5.02 2.85
N ASN A 30 -14.12 4.44 1.92
CA ASN A 30 -15.57 4.57 1.96
C ASN A 30 -16.22 3.84 3.12
N ARG A 31 -15.56 2.81 3.66
CA ARG A 31 -16.13 1.90 4.65
C ARG A 31 -15.58 2.09 6.06
N VAL A 32 -14.58 2.95 6.23
CA VAL A 32 -13.87 3.12 7.50
C VAL A 32 -13.69 4.61 7.80
N GLN A 33 -13.61 4.94 9.09
CA GLN A 33 -13.16 6.25 9.50
C GLN A 33 -11.70 6.41 9.07
N SER A 34 -11.43 7.44 8.27
CA SER A 34 -10.10 7.69 7.73
C SER A 34 -9.90 9.19 7.56
N GLU A 35 -8.63 9.62 7.60
CA GLU A 35 -8.25 11.02 7.43
C GLU A 35 -8.86 11.65 6.16
N PRO A 36 -9.03 12.96 6.07
CA PRO A 36 -9.53 13.58 4.85
C PRO A 36 -8.56 13.38 3.66
N VAL A 37 -9.13 13.10 2.48
CA VAL A 37 -8.43 13.04 1.19
C VAL A 37 -9.16 13.89 0.18
N THR A 38 -8.41 14.72 -0.52
CA THR A 38 -8.90 15.50 -1.66
C THR A 38 -8.79 14.67 -2.92
N VAL A 39 -9.92 14.42 -3.59
CA VAL A 39 -9.93 13.75 -4.88
C VAL A 39 -10.08 14.79 -5.99
N LEU A 40 -9.09 14.85 -6.88
CA LEU A 40 -9.05 15.76 -8.02
C LEU A 40 -9.28 14.96 -9.31
N VAL A 41 -10.20 15.41 -10.16
CA VAL A 41 -10.49 14.78 -11.46
C VAL A 41 -10.58 15.81 -12.58
N ASP A 42 -10.29 15.42 -13.82
CA ASP A 42 -10.54 16.28 -14.99
C ASP A 42 -12.03 16.28 -15.37
N LYS A 43 -12.61 15.09 -15.51
CA LYS A 43 -13.99 14.85 -15.92
C LYS A 43 -14.61 13.75 -15.06
N TRP A 44 -15.94 13.67 -15.01
CA TRP A 44 -16.64 12.59 -14.31
C TRP A 44 -17.95 12.26 -15.05
N PRO A 45 -18.36 10.98 -15.16
CA PRO A 45 -17.70 9.76 -14.67
C PRO A 45 -16.56 9.24 -15.58
N LYS A 46 -16.45 9.77 -16.81
CA LYS A 46 -15.39 9.42 -17.77
C LYS A 46 -14.16 10.32 -17.57
N PHE A 47 -13.37 10.06 -16.53
CA PHE A 47 -12.11 10.77 -16.27
C PHE A 47 -10.97 10.24 -17.15
N ARG A 48 -10.00 11.11 -17.45
CA ARG A 48 -8.68 10.73 -17.96
C ARG A 48 -7.63 10.73 -16.86
N VAL A 49 -7.81 11.59 -15.85
CA VAL A 49 -6.92 11.66 -14.69
C VAL A 49 -7.73 11.73 -13.41
N ILE A 50 -7.27 11.00 -12.39
CA ILE A 50 -7.76 11.09 -11.02
C ILE A 50 -6.57 11.10 -10.07
N VAL A 51 -6.56 12.04 -9.14
CA VAL A 51 -5.55 12.20 -8.11
C VAL A 51 -6.22 12.08 -6.75
N CYS A 52 -5.78 11.15 -5.93
CA CYS A 52 -6.14 11.05 -4.52
C CYS A 52 -5.00 11.65 -3.70
N LYS A 53 -5.21 12.86 -3.19
CA LYS A 53 -4.24 13.62 -2.41
C LYS A 53 -4.62 13.61 -0.93
N PRO A 54 -3.85 12.96 -0.05
CA PRO A 54 -4.11 12.99 1.38
C PRO A 54 -3.86 14.38 1.97
N SER A 55 -4.53 14.69 3.07
CA SER A 55 -4.17 15.85 3.90
C SER A 55 -2.87 15.55 4.65
N TYR A 56 -1.99 16.54 4.73
CA TYR A 56 -0.69 16.39 5.39
C TYR A 56 -0.60 17.27 6.63
N GLU A 57 -0.16 16.68 7.73
CA GLU A 57 0.35 17.40 8.89
C GLU A 57 1.88 17.55 8.79
N LYS A 58 2.47 18.34 9.68
CA LYS A 58 3.93 18.60 9.68
C LYS A 58 4.76 17.35 10.03
N SER A 59 4.20 16.44 10.83
CA SER A 59 4.84 15.20 11.27
C SER A 59 4.73 14.06 10.25
N ASP A 60 3.86 14.17 9.25
CA ASP A 60 3.60 13.11 8.29
C ASP A 60 4.75 12.92 7.30
N VAL A 61 5.20 11.67 7.18
CA VAL A 61 6.25 11.30 6.23
C VAL A 61 5.87 10.20 5.24
N PHE A 62 4.89 9.34 5.55
CA PHE A 62 4.48 8.24 4.67
C PHE A 62 3.02 8.37 4.26
N LYS A 63 2.75 9.30 3.34
CA LYS A 63 1.41 9.51 2.78
C LYS A 63 1.43 9.39 1.26
N ASP A 64 0.68 8.41 0.75
CA ASP A 64 0.59 8.08 -0.66
C ASP A 64 -0.25 9.10 -1.42
N ILE A 65 0.31 9.67 -2.51
CA ILE A 65 -0.48 10.30 -3.56
C ILE A 65 -0.74 9.24 -4.63
N LEU A 66 -2.00 8.90 -4.84
CA LEU A 66 -2.38 8.00 -5.93
C LEU A 66 -2.77 8.82 -7.14
N ILE A 67 -2.14 8.55 -8.27
CA ILE A 67 -2.41 9.24 -9.54
C ILE A 67 -2.69 8.19 -10.58
N PHE A 68 -3.89 8.23 -11.15
CA PHE A 68 -4.16 7.55 -12.40
C PHE A 68 -4.23 8.58 -13.53
N ALA A 69 -3.65 8.23 -14.67
CA ALA A 69 -3.73 8.98 -15.91
C ALA A 69 -3.86 8.00 -17.08
N SER A 70 -4.67 8.33 -18.07
CA SER A 70 -4.87 7.52 -19.27
C SER A 70 -3.68 7.51 -20.23
N ASP A 71 -2.86 8.56 -20.17
CA ASP A 71 -1.74 8.79 -21.08
C ASP A 71 -0.69 9.69 -20.41
N ALA A 72 0.49 9.74 -21.01
CA ALA A 72 1.62 10.49 -20.50
C ALA A 72 1.39 12.02 -20.55
N THR A 73 0.65 12.52 -21.54
CA THR A 73 0.40 13.96 -21.73
C THR A 73 -0.45 14.53 -20.60
N ILE A 74 -1.60 13.91 -20.31
CA ILE A 74 -2.47 14.38 -19.22
C ILE A 74 -1.78 14.23 -17.85
N LEU A 75 -0.93 13.22 -17.69
CA LEU A 75 -0.13 13.05 -16.48
C LEU A 75 0.87 14.21 -16.32
N GLU A 76 1.62 14.53 -17.37
CA GLU A 76 2.61 15.61 -17.37
C GLU A 76 1.96 16.98 -17.09
N GLU A 77 0.82 17.26 -17.71
CA GLU A 77 0.02 18.47 -17.43
C GLU A 77 -0.44 18.52 -15.96
N THR A 78 -0.89 17.38 -15.42
CA THR A 78 -1.43 17.28 -14.05
C THR A 78 -0.34 17.50 -13.00
N ILE A 79 0.82 16.86 -13.14
CA ILE A 79 1.90 16.96 -12.14
C ILE A 79 2.58 18.33 -12.11
N ARG A 80 2.43 19.13 -13.17
CA ARG A 80 2.91 20.51 -13.23
C ARG A 80 2.06 21.47 -12.40
N ILE A 81 0.82 21.09 -12.05
CA ILE A 81 -0.07 21.93 -11.25
C ILE A 81 0.49 21.99 -9.81
N PRO A 82 0.90 23.16 -9.30
CA PRO A 82 1.55 23.26 -7.98
C PRO A 82 0.68 22.75 -6.82
N SER A 83 -0.64 22.86 -6.94
CA SER A 83 -1.59 22.38 -5.92
C SER A 83 -1.77 20.85 -5.91
N VAL A 84 -1.25 20.13 -6.91
CA VAL A 84 -1.35 18.67 -7.02
C VAL A 84 -0.20 18.00 -6.27
N ILE A 85 1.05 18.22 -6.68
CA ILE A 85 2.23 17.61 -6.05
C ILE A 85 3.11 18.68 -5.40
N GLU A 86 3.40 18.48 -4.11
CA GLU A 86 4.39 19.28 -3.40
C GLU A 86 5.75 18.57 -3.42
N TRP A 87 6.57 18.88 -4.41
CA TRP A 87 7.86 18.22 -4.66
C TRP A 87 8.92 18.39 -3.55
N SER A 88 8.68 19.30 -2.59
CA SER A 88 9.57 19.49 -1.44
C SER A 88 9.52 18.31 -0.46
N ARG A 89 8.43 17.54 -0.42
CA ARG A 89 8.18 16.48 0.55
C ARG A 89 8.68 15.11 0.09
N TYR A 90 8.73 14.16 1.03
CA TYR A 90 8.80 12.75 0.70
C TYR A 90 7.46 12.32 0.11
N LEU A 91 7.49 11.68 -1.05
CA LEU A 91 6.31 11.33 -1.82
C LEU A 91 6.32 9.87 -2.17
N CYS A 92 5.18 9.23 -1.95
CA CYS A 92 4.90 7.90 -2.42
C CYS A 92 3.88 7.96 -3.55
N ILE A 93 4.25 7.52 -4.75
CA ILE A 93 3.42 7.65 -5.95
C ILE A 93 3.26 6.31 -6.65
N GLY A 94 2.01 5.85 -6.79
CA GLY A 94 1.66 4.62 -7.50
C GLY A 94 1.30 4.87 -8.96
N ASN A 95 2.28 5.06 -9.85
CA ASN A 95 2.05 5.13 -11.31
C ASN A 95 3.35 4.91 -12.12
N ALA A 96 3.37 3.93 -13.02
CA ALA A 96 4.52 3.66 -13.86
C ALA A 96 4.74 4.69 -14.99
N LEU A 97 3.68 5.31 -15.52
CA LEU A 97 3.83 6.41 -16.49
C LEU A 97 4.59 7.59 -15.88
N LEU A 98 4.43 7.81 -14.58
CA LEU A 98 5.18 8.85 -13.89
C LEU A 98 6.67 8.51 -13.84
N LEU A 99 7.06 7.25 -13.64
CA LEU A 99 8.47 6.85 -13.67
C LEU A 99 9.12 7.20 -15.01
N LEU A 100 8.46 6.87 -16.12
CA LEU A 100 8.94 7.14 -17.46
C LEU A 100 9.09 8.64 -17.72
N LEU A 101 8.07 9.43 -17.35
CA LEU A 101 8.12 10.89 -17.46
C LEU A 101 9.26 11.50 -16.64
N LEU A 102 9.41 11.08 -15.38
CA LEU A 102 10.45 11.60 -14.49
C LEU A 102 11.86 11.22 -14.96
N LYS A 103 12.05 10.03 -15.55
CA LYS A 103 13.31 9.62 -16.17
C LYS A 103 13.62 10.49 -17.40
N ASN A 104 12.67 10.64 -18.31
CA ASN A 104 12.89 11.37 -19.57
C ASN A 104 13.14 12.86 -19.37
N LYS A 105 12.59 13.47 -18.32
CA LYS A 105 12.68 14.92 -18.09
C LYS A 105 13.74 15.32 -17.05
N ASN A 106 14.53 14.39 -16.51
CA ASN A 106 15.51 14.64 -15.44
C ASN A 106 14.95 15.38 -14.21
N ILE A 107 13.64 15.29 -13.95
CA ILE A 107 12.95 16.09 -12.91
C ILE A 107 13.34 15.63 -11.49
N VAL A 108 13.71 14.36 -11.31
CA VAL A 108 14.06 13.82 -9.98
C VAL A 108 15.47 13.24 -9.99
N SER A 109 16.36 13.88 -9.24
CA SER A 109 17.79 13.57 -9.08
C SER A 109 18.14 12.71 -7.86
N SER A 110 17.15 12.19 -7.14
CA SER A 110 17.30 11.62 -5.80
C SER A 110 16.95 10.13 -5.71
N LYS A 111 17.37 9.47 -4.61
CA LYS A 111 17.23 8.03 -4.36
C LYS A 111 15.80 7.57 -4.65
N LYS A 112 15.67 6.68 -5.63
CA LYS A 112 14.41 6.03 -6.00
C LYS A 112 14.40 4.66 -5.35
N GLN A 113 13.33 4.33 -4.64
CA GLN A 113 13.00 2.93 -4.37
C GLN A 113 11.84 2.56 -5.26
N VAL A 114 12.07 1.57 -6.12
CA VAL A 114 11.11 1.03 -7.07
C VAL A 114 10.49 -0.21 -6.45
N TYR A 115 9.16 -0.29 -6.55
CA TYR A 115 8.42 -1.44 -6.07
C TYR A 115 7.55 -1.98 -7.20
N HIS A 116 7.63 -3.29 -7.45
CA HIS A 116 6.76 -3.99 -8.39
C HIS A 116 5.48 -4.44 -7.70
N LYS A 117 4.36 -4.29 -8.40
CA LYS A 117 3.07 -4.73 -7.88
C LYS A 117 2.87 -6.21 -8.16
N ALA A 118 2.39 -6.94 -7.17
CA ALA A 118 2.08 -8.35 -7.31
C ALA A 118 0.61 -8.60 -7.01
N PHE A 119 -0.07 -9.39 -7.86
CA PHE A 119 -1.50 -9.69 -7.75
C PHE A 119 -1.76 -11.14 -7.36
N PHE A 120 -2.90 -11.35 -6.70
CA PHE A 120 -3.34 -12.67 -6.25
C PHE A 120 -4.41 -13.26 -7.18
N TYR A 121 -4.19 -14.51 -7.61
CA TYR A 121 -5.19 -15.31 -8.32
C TYR A 121 -6.03 -16.17 -7.38
N SER A 122 -7.12 -16.74 -7.91
CA SER A 122 -8.07 -17.53 -7.12
C SER A 122 -7.44 -18.74 -6.42
N ALA A 123 -6.41 -19.35 -7.03
CA ALA A 123 -5.71 -20.51 -6.48
C ALA A 123 -5.02 -20.23 -5.14
N CYS A 124 -4.49 -19.01 -4.94
CA CYS A 124 -3.81 -18.61 -3.70
C CYS A 124 -4.75 -18.53 -2.48
N PHE A 125 -6.08 -18.47 -2.67
CA PHE A 125 -7.02 -18.43 -1.56
C PHE A 125 -7.20 -19.79 -0.86
N SER A 126 -6.72 -20.88 -1.47
CA SER A 126 -6.77 -22.23 -0.90
C SER A 126 -5.67 -22.50 0.14
N LEU A 127 -4.76 -21.55 0.34
CA LEU A 127 -3.68 -21.65 1.32
C LEU A 127 -4.26 -21.69 2.75
N SER A 128 -4.41 -22.90 3.28
CA SER A 128 -4.75 -23.17 4.68
C SER A 128 -3.55 -23.82 5.35
N LEU A 129 -3.02 -23.19 6.39
CA LEU A 129 -2.05 -23.82 7.27
C LEU A 129 -2.77 -24.33 8.51
N ARG A 130 -2.45 -25.57 8.87
CA ARG A 130 -2.79 -26.11 10.19
C ARG A 130 -1.71 -25.63 11.14
N PHE A 131 -2.10 -24.89 12.14
CA PHE A 131 -1.20 -24.46 13.19
C PHE A 131 -0.94 -25.62 14.15
N SER A 132 0.28 -25.72 14.69
CA SER A 132 0.56 -26.59 15.83
C SER A 132 -0.29 -26.17 17.03
N SER A 133 -0.50 -27.07 17.99
CA SER A 133 -1.27 -26.79 19.21
C SER A 133 -0.82 -25.50 19.89
N GLY A 134 -1.77 -24.58 20.13
CA GLY A 134 -1.55 -23.31 20.81
C GLY A 134 -1.28 -22.09 19.92
N PHE A 135 -0.90 -22.28 18.65
CA PHE A 135 -0.79 -21.15 17.70
C PHE A 135 -2.14 -20.85 17.06
N SER A 136 -2.47 -19.56 16.88
CA SER A 136 -3.76 -19.15 16.35
C SER A 136 -3.67 -17.96 15.40
N LEU A 137 -4.67 -17.81 14.52
CA LEU A 137 -4.81 -16.61 13.67
C LEU A 137 -5.69 -15.58 14.38
N SER A 138 -5.23 -14.34 14.41
CA SER A 138 -5.98 -13.20 14.93
C SER A 138 -5.77 -11.96 14.07
N SER A 139 -6.14 -10.80 14.58
CA SER A 139 -5.85 -9.48 14.04
C SER A 139 -4.97 -8.70 15.01
N LEU A 140 -4.24 -7.71 14.49
CA LEU A 140 -3.49 -6.78 15.32
C LEU A 140 -4.45 -5.81 16.02
N SER A 141 -4.10 -5.42 17.24
CA SER A 141 -4.74 -4.38 18.05
C SER A 141 -3.72 -3.31 18.40
N GLU A 142 -4.18 -2.20 18.99
CA GLU A 142 -3.32 -1.08 19.38
C GLU A 142 -2.19 -1.49 20.33
N SER A 143 -2.41 -2.52 21.18
CA SER A 143 -1.37 -3.12 22.03
C SER A 143 -0.15 -3.64 21.27
N HIS A 144 -0.26 -3.91 19.96
CA HIS A 144 0.83 -4.40 19.12
C HIS A 144 1.54 -3.30 18.33
N LEU A 145 1.12 -2.04 18.48
CA LEU A 145 1.65 -0.90 17.72
C LEU A 145 3.18 -0.79 17.83
N ASP A 146 3.69 -0.82 19.06
CA ASP A 146 5.11 -0.65 19.34
C ASP A 146 5.94 -1.79 18.73
N LEU A 147 5.45 -3.03 18.80
CA LEU A 147 6.10 -4.19 18.20
C LEU A 147 6.26 -4.00 16.68
N VAL A 148 5.18 -3.64 15.99
CA VAL A 148 5.19 -3.44 14.53
C VAL A 148 6.12 -2.29 14.16
N ASN A 149 6.05 -1.18 14.91
CA ASN A 149 6.85 0.00 14.68
C ASN A 149 8.35 -0.25 14.93
N GLN A 150 8.72 -0.99 15.98
CA GLN A 150 10.13 -1.32 16.26
C GLN A 150 10.74 -2.28 15.24
N THR A 151 9.92 -3.15 14.67
CA THR A 151 10.38 -4.22 13.77
C THR A 151 10.44 -3.78 12.31
N TRP A 152 9.66 -2.76 11.92
CA TRP A 152 9.68 -2.26 10.55
C TRP A 152 10.94 -1.43 10.28
N LYS A 153 11.55 -1.63 9.10
CA LYS A 153 12.79 -0.96 8.66
C LYS A 153 12.74 0.58 8.68
N PHE A 154 11.57 1.20 8.87
CA PHE A 154 11.43 2.65 8.98
C PHE A 154 10.77 3.10 10.30
N GLY A 155 10.32 2.20 11.17
CA GLY A 155 9.38 2.57 12.23
C GLY A 155 9.98 3.37 13.40
N LYS A 156 11.30 3.55 13.48
CA LYS A 156 11.88 4.49 14.47
C LYS A 156 11.79 5.96 14.04
N HIS A 157 11.18 6.25 12.90
CA HIS A 157 10.97 7.62 12.44
C HIS A 157 9.74 8.25 13.13
N PRO A 158 9.80 9.50 13.66
CA PRO A 158 8.69 10.09 14.42
C PRO A 158 7.31 10.06 13.71
N GLY A 159 7.30 10.20 12.38
CA GLY A 159 6.07 10.16 11.59
C GLY A 159 5.59 8.77 11.10
N THR A 160 6.14 7.64 11.56
CA THR A 160 5.61 6.30 11.21
C THR A 160 4.54 5.79 12.16
N LEU A 161 4.62 6.17 13.44
CA LEU A 161 3.74 5.64 14.48
C LEU A 161 2.27 5.95 14.19
N GLY A 162 1.96 7.18 13.76
CA GLY A 162 0.60 7.58 13.37
C GLY A 162 0.07 6.77 12.19
N MET A 163 0.91 6.51 11.18
CA MET A 163 0.53 5.70 10.03
C MET A 163 0.20 4.26 10.43
N ILE A 164 1.05 3.63 11.25
CA ILE A 164 0.85 2.23 11.69
C ILE A 164 -0.39 2.14 12.59
N ARG A 165 -0.57 3.09 13.53
CA ARG A 165 -1.78 3.17 14.37
C ARG A 165 -3.03 3.23 13.52
N ASN A 166 -3.05 4.11 12.50
CA ASN A 166 -4.19 4.23 11.58
C ASN A 166 -4.45 2.93 10.80
N MET A 167 -3.40 2.23 10.38
CA MET A 167 -3.55 0.93 9.71
C MET A 167 -4.15 -0.14 10.63
N ILE A 168 -3.68 -0.23 11.87
CA ILE A 168 -4.16 -1.21 12.86
C ILE A 168 -5.62 -0.92 13.25
N ALA A 169 -5.97 0.35 13.47
CA ALA A 169 -7.29 0.74 13.94
C ALA A 169 -8.38 0.60 12.87
N HIS A 170 -8.05 0.89 11.59
CA HIS A 170 -9.08 1.10 10.56
C HIS A 170 -9.02 0.12 9.40
N PHE A 171 -7.92 -0.60 9.18
CA PHE A 171 -7.78 -1.47 8.01
C PHE A 171 -7.60 -2.94 8.42
N PRO A 172 -7.98 -3.89 7.55
CA PRO A 172 -7.77 -5.31 7.84
C PRO A 172 -6.30 -5.62 8.14
N SER A 173 -6.07 -6.29 9.27
CA SER A 173 -4.77 -6.83 9.68
C SER A 173 -4.92 -8.31 10.04
N ARG A 174 -3.83 -9.08 9.91
CA ARG A 174 -3.78 -10.48 10.35
C ARG A 174 -2.47 -10.73 11.09
N CYS A 175 -2.52 -11.53 12.13
CA CYS A 175 -1.33 -12.03 12.84
C CYS A 175 -1.47 -13.51 13.21
N VAL A 176 -0.33 -14.15 13.42
CA VAL A 176 -0.23 -15.44 14.11
C VAL A 176 0.18 -15.14 15.55
N LEU A 177 -0.60 -15.63 16.51
CA LEU A 177 -0.29 -15.57 17.93
C LEU A 177 0.38 -16.88 18.36
N ASP A 178 1.35 -16.78 19.26
CA ASP A 178 1.89 -17.92 20.01
C ASP A 178 0.93 -18.37 21.13
N PRO A 179 1.23 -19.48 21.85
CA PRO A 179 0.40 -19.95 22.97
C PRO A 179 0.23 -18.94 24.09
N GLU A 180 1.15 -17.97 24.23
CA GLU A 180 1.08 -16.89 25.21
C GLU A 180 0.27 -15.67 24.70
N GLY A 181 -0.27 -15.74 23.48
CA GLY A 181 -1.08 -14.68 22.88
C GLY A 181 -0.26 -13.55 22.25
N ARG A 182 1.05 -13.72 22.04
CA ARG A 182 1.94 -12.71 21.46
C ARG A 182 2.03 -12.85 19.93
N PRO A 183 1.99 -11.76 19.16
CA PRO A 183 2.18 -11.83 17.71
C PRO A 183 3.60 -12.24 17.32
N VAL A 184 3.73 -13.33 16.55
CA VAL A 184 5.02 -13.84 16.05
C VAL A 184 5.20 -13.66 14.53
N SER A 185 4.09 -13.39 13.84
CA SER A 185 4.04 -13.12 12.41
C SER A 185 2.83 -12.23 12.13
N TRP A 186 2.94 -11.27 11.23
CA TRP A 186 1.83 -10.35 10.93
C TRP A 186 1.90 -9.76 9.53
N ILE A 187 0.76 -9.26 9.07
CA ILE A 187 0.58 -8.51 7.82
C ILE A 187 -0.48 -7.43 8.03
N LEU A 188 -0.24 -6.24 7.47
CA LEU A 188 -1.15 -5.11 7.51
C LEU A 188 -1.63 -4.74 6.10
N THR A 189 -2.66 -3.89 6.05
CA THR A 189 -3.16 -3.27 4.82
C THR A 189 -2.84 -1.78 4.84
N TYR A 190 -2.14 -1.29 3.82
CA TYR A 190 -1.87 0.14 3.64
C TYR A 190 -3.15 0.90 3.24
N ALA A 191 -3.13 2.23 3.38
CA ALA A 191 -4.24 3.09 2.95
C ALA A 191 -4.55 2.95 1.45
N CYS A 192 -3.54 2.63 0.62
CA CYS A 192 -3.71 2.30 -0.80
C CYS A 192 -4.29 0.91 -1.06
N CYS A 193 -4.73 0.18 -0.02
CA CYS A 193 -5.27 -1.18 -0.07
C CYS A 193 -4.23 -2.27 -0.42
N ALA A 194 -2.95 -1.92 -0.54
CA ALA A 194 -1.89 -2.90 -0.70
C ALA A 194 -1.68 -3.66 0.62
N MET A 195 -1.52 -4.98 0.53
CA MET A 195 -0.99 -5.77 1.65
C MET A 195 0.50 -5.48 1.81
N GLY A 196 0.96 -5.39 3.05
CA GLY A 196 2.38 -5.21 3.32
C GLY A 196 2.69 -5.15 4.81
N MET A 197 3.89 -4.65 5.14
CA MET A 197 4.51 -4.87 6.46
C MET A 197 4.45 -6.34 6.91
N LEU A 198 4.51 -7.25 5.94
CA LEU A 198 4.59 -8.68 6.22
C LEU A 198 5.90 -8.94 6.96
N TYR A 199 5.80 -9.51 8.15
CA TYR A 199 6.96 -9.84 8.94
C TYR A 199 6.75 -11.12 9.72
N THR A 200 7.82 -11.87 9.94
CA THR A 200 7.87 -13.03 10.82
C THR A 200 9.14 -12.94 11.65
N LEU A 201 8.99 -13.02 12.97
CA LEU A 201 10.10 -13.04 13.92
C LEU A 201 11.13 -14.12 13.50
N PRO A 202 12.44 -13.83 13.55
CA PRO A 202 13.49 -14.74 13.06
C PRO A 202 13.33 -16.20 13.51
N GLU A 203 13.06 -16.42 14.79
CA GLU A 203 12.88 -17.72 15.47
C GLU A 203 11.61 -18.50 15.02
N HIS A 204 10.68 -17.82 14.35
CA HIS A 204 9.43 -18.37 13.83
C HIS A 204 9.41 -18.52 12.30
N ARG A 205 10.52 -18.20 11.60
CA ARG A 205 10.63 -18.35 10.13
C ARG A 205 10.68 -19.81 9.70
N GLY A 206 10.38 -20.07 8.43
CA GLY A 206 10.36 -21.43 7.87
C GLY A 206 9.15 -22.29 8.26
N ARG A 207 8.23 -21.76 9.08
CA ARG A 207 7.03 -22.50 9.57
C ARG A 207 5.76 -22.24 8.76
N GLY A 208 5.88 -21.56 7.62
CA GLY A 208 4.76 -21.23 6.73
C GLY A 208 3.86 -20.06 7.19
N TYR A 209 4.08 -19.43 8.35
CA TYR A 209 3.18 -18.38 8.88
C TYR A 209 2.91 -17.23 7.91
N ALA A 210 3.93 -16.75 7.19
CA ALA A 210 3.76 -15.74 6.16
C ALA A 210 2.76 -16.16 5.06
N LYS A 211 2.85 -17.42 4.60
CA LYS A 211 1.93 -18.02 3.61
C LYS A 211 0.50 -18.11 4.16
N ALA A 212 0.34 -18.46 5.44
CA ALA A 212 -0.97 -18.51 6.11
C ALA A 212 -1.63 -17.13 6.16
N LEU A 213 -0.86 -16.13 6.58
CA LEU A 213 -1.31 -14.75 6.73
C LEU A 213 -1.73 -14.16 5.40
N ILE A 214 -0.92 -14.37 4.37
CA ILE A 214 -1.24 -13.93 3.01
C ILE A 214 -2.53 -14.58 2.52
N GLY A 215 -2.68 -15.90 2.63
CA GLY A 215 -3.90 -16.59 2.19
C GLY A 215 -5.14 -16.11 2.96
N SER A 216 -5.02 -15.96 4.27
CA SER A 216 -6.10 -15.48 5.15
C SER A 216 -6.50 -14.03 4.87
N MET A 217 -5.51 -13.14 4.70
CA MET A 217 -5.73 -11.74 4.35
C MET A 217 -6.36 -11.62 2.96
N ALA A 218 -5.82 -12.34 1.98
CA ALA A 218 -6.35 -12.37 0.63
C ALA A 218 -7.83 -12.77 0.60
N ARG A 219 -8.21 -13.85 1.33
CA ARG A 219 -9.62 -14.25 1.47
C ARG A 219 -10.49 -13.16 2.09
N THR A 220 -9.99 -12.53 3.15
CA THR A 220 -10.69 -11.45 3.86
C THR A 220 -10.95 -10.26 2.92
N LEU A 221 -9.92 -9.79 2.23
CA LEU A 221 -10.01 -8.67 1.29
C LEU A 221 -10.97 -9.00 0.13
N LYS A 222 -10.86 -10.19 -0.46
CA LYS A 222 -11.76 -10.63 -1.55
C LYS A 222 -13.21 -10.72 -1.10
N ALA A 223 -13.48 -11.33 0.06
CA ALA A 223 -14.84 -11.44 0.59
C ALA A 223 -15.48 -10.07 0.84
N GLN A 224 -14.66 -9.08 1.19
CA GLN A 224 -15.10 -7.69 1.35
C GLN A 224 -15.16 -6.94 0.00
N GLY A 225 -14.75 -7.53 -1.12
CA GLY A 225 -14.73 -6.87 -2.43
C GLY A 225 -13.58 -5.87 -2.62
N TYR A 226 -12.52 -5.98 -1.82
CA TYR A 226 -11.29 -5.24 -2.00
C TYR A 226 -10.37 -5.91 -3.03
N PRO A 227 -9.57 -5.14 -3.77
CA PRO A 227 -8.50 -5.69 -4.60
C PRO A 227 -7.41 -6.33 -3.72
N VAL A 228 -6.81 -7.41 -4.22
CA VAL A 228 -5.78 -8.16 -3.49
C VAL A 228 -4.45 -8.03 -4.22
N PHE A 229 -3.55 -7.22 -3.67
CA PHE A 229 -2.22 -6.99 -4.22
C PHE A 229 -1.24 -6.55 -3.13
N CYS A 230 0.05 -6.64 -3.42
CA CYS A 230 1.12 -6.07 -2.59
C CYS A 230 2.18 -5.38 -3.46
N PHE A 231 3.14 -4.73 -2.81
CA PHE A 231 4.30 -4.14 -3.44
C PHE A 231 5.57 -4.84 -2.98
N VAL A 232 6.43 -5.21 -3.92
CA VAL A 232 7.69 -5.89 -3.70
C VAL A 232 8.82 -4.96 -4.11
N GLU A 233 9.71 -4.64 -3.17
CA GLU A 233 10.91 -3.82 -3.46
C GLU A 233 11.76 -4.51 -4.52
N GLU A 234 12.26 -3.76 -5.50
CA GLU A 234 13.00 -4.28 -6.66
C GLU A 234 14.21 -5.14 -6.24
N GLU A 235 14.92 -4.76 -5.16
CA GLU A 235 16.08 -5.51 -4.69
C GLU A 235 15.74 -6.71 -3.79
N ASN A 236 14.45 -6.98 -3.50
CA ASN A 236 14.03 -8.01 -2.55
C ASN A 236 13.84 -9.39 -3.21
N ALA A 237 14.96 -10.00 -3.64
CA ALA A 237 14.99 -11.31 -4.28
C ALA A 237 14.29 -12.41 -3.47
N VAL A 238 14.39 -12.37 -2.15
CA VAL A 238 13.73 -13.33 -1.24
C VAL A 238 12.21 -13.26 -1.38
N SER A 239 11.64 -12.06 -1.45
CA SER A 239 10.20 -11.89 -1.64
C SER A 239 9.75 -12.32 -3.04
N TYR A 240 10.55 -12.05 -4.08
CA TYR A 240 10.25 -12.55 -5.43
C TYR A 240 10.15 -14.06 -5.47
N HIS A 241 11.11 -14.76 -4.86
CA HIS A 241 11.09 -16.21 -4.77
C HIS A 241 9.89 -16.71 -3.98
N PHE A 242 9.65 -16.16 -2.79
CA PHE A 242 8.49 -16.52 -1.98
C PHE A 242 7.16 -16.30 -2.72
N TYR A 243 7.01 -15.20 -3.45
CA TYR A 243 5.78 -14.89 -4.19
C TYR A 243 5.59 -15.77 -5.44
N SER A 244 6.68 -16.20 -6.10
CA SER A 244 6.57 -17.17 -7.20
C SER A 244 6.14 -18.56 -6.68
N GLU A 245 6.65 -18.98 -5.51
CA GLU A 245 6.25 -20.25 -4.88
C GLU A 245 4.75 -20.31 -4.51
N ILE A 246 4.16 -19.17 -4.16
CA ILE A 246 2.73 -19.10 -3.83
C ILE A 246 1.86 -18.73 -5.04
N GLN A 247 2.38 -18.88 -6.26
CA GLN A 247 1.69 -18.67 -7.54
C GLN A 247 1.10 -17.27 -7.72
N MET A 248 1.78 -16.24 -7.23
CA MET A 248 1.41 -14.86 -7.54
C MET A 248 1.96 -14.45 -8.90
N CYS A 249 1.19 -13.66 -9.65
CA CYS A 249 1.73 -12.99 -10.83
C CYS A 249 2.27 -11.62 -10.45
N LEU A 250 3.50 -11.39 -10.87
CA LEU A 250 4.17 -10.10 -10.77
C LEU A 250 3.77 -9.26 -11.98
N ASP A 251 3.28 -8.06 -11.71
CA ASP A 251 3.02 -7.06 -12.73
C ASP A 251 4.10 -5.98 -12.64
N PHE A 252 5.09 -6.12 -13.51
CA PHE A 252 6.20 -5.17 -13.65
C PHE A 252 5.77 -3.84 -14.28
N THR A 253 4.55 -3.76 -14.84
CA THR A 253 4.04 -2.53 -15.46
C THR A 253 3.41 -1.57 -14.46
N ASN A 254 3.09 -2.03 -13.23
CA ASN A 254 2.53 -1.21 -12.18
C ASN A 254 3.54 -0.98 -11.06
N ILE A 255 4.22 0.16 -11.11
CA ILE A 255 5.29 0.52 -10.19
C ILE A 255 4.78 1.48 -9.12
N TYR A 256 5.26 1.29 -7.89
CA TYR A 256 5.17 2.28 -6.82
C TYR A 256 6.54 2.89 -6.56
N LEU A 257 6.58 4.22 -6.46
CA LEU A 257 7.80 5.00 -6.29
C LEU A 257 7.79 5.72 -4.95
N SER A 258 8.86 5.52 -4.19
CA SER A 258 9.21 6.43 -3.09
C SER A 258 10.22 7.44 -3.62
N LEU A 259 9.86 8.72 -3.59
CA LEU A 259 10.71 9.84 -3.97
C LEU A 259 11.03 10.68 -2.72
N SER A 260 12.31 10.88 -2.45
CA SER A 260 12.77 11.84 -1.42
C SER A 260 13.55 12.96 -2.08
N THR A 261 13.57 14.18 -1.54
CA THR A 261 14.63 15.14 -1.89
C THR A 261 15.87 14.86 -1.04
N LYS A 262 17.06 15.37 -1.43
CA LYS A 262 18.29 15.25 -0.61
C LYS A 262 18.08 15.73 0.84
N LYS A 263 17.16 16.68 1.06
CA LYS A 263 16.83 17.23 2.39
C LYS A 263 15.86 16.34 3.20
N ASN A 264 15.04 15.50 2.56
CA ASN A 264 13.93 14.76 3.20
C ASN A 264 14.03 13.24 2.97
N THR A 265 15.24 12.68 2.96
CA THR A 265 15.45 11.23 2.78
C THR A 265 15.23 10.49 4.08
N ILE A 266 14.20 9.63 4.11
CA ILE A 266 13.96 8.71 5.21
C ILE A 266 14.95 7.55 5.09
N ARG A 267 15.83 7.39 6.09
CA ARG A 267 16.81 6.30 6.13
C ARG A 267 16.15 5.05 6.71
N LYS A 268 16.54 3.88 6.20
CA LYS A 268 16.27 2.60 6.85
C LYS A 268 16.98 2.63 8.22
N CYS A 269 16.27 2.27 9.27
CA CYS A 269 16.77 2.19 10.65
C CYS A 269 17.55 0.90 10.90
#